data_AF-A0A382BY46-F1
#
_entry.id   AF-A0A382BY46-F1
#
_cell.length_a   1.000
_cell.length_b   1.000
_cell.length_c   1.000
_cell.angle_alpha   90.00
_cell.angle_beta   90.00
_cell.angle_gamma   90.00
#
_symmetry.space_group_name_H-M   'P 1'
#
loop_
_entity.id
_entity.type
_entity.pdbx_description
1 polymer ?
#
loop_
_entity_poly.entity_id
_entity_poly.type
_entity_poly.pdbx_seq_one_letter_code
_entity_poly.pdbx_strand_id
1 'polypeptide(L)'
;MKIPHLGNGSVGAPITRGGISVFPVYLGESNLSPISTGPTAGLIIDEVPGGEVPHLVVTNPTDRAILIVEGEQLVGGLQNRSPNVSVLVPAGERLEIPVSCLEHGRWGRHDSFRRGATHTPRRVRRAKSHEVAKTMATSGVRSGNQGAVWNAVNQELRYMAVASGTDAIADADVVFERDPDRYSAVEELASMGPLPGQCGIVISHGHRVVGAEVFGALDLLA
;
A
#
# COMPACT_ATOMS: atom_id res chain seq x y z
N MET A 1 -1.31 7.54 -25.85
CA MET A 1 -1.63 7.68 -24.41
C MET A 1 -1.00 8.98 -23.93
N LYS A 2 -1.79 9.96 -23.47
CA LYS A 2 -1.25 11.14 -22.76
C LYS A 2 -1.14 10.73 -21.29
N ILE A 3 0.07 10.79 -20.73
CA ILE A 3 0.31 10.58 -19.31
C ILE A 3 0.48 11.97 -18.70
N PRO A 4 -0.32 12.34 -17.68
CA PRO A 4 -0.16 13.63 -17.02
C PRO A 4 1.25 13.75 -16.41
N HIS A 5 1.90 14.89 -16.62
CA HIS A 5 3.21 15.19 -16.06
C HIS A 5 3.05 15.94 -14.73
N LEU A 6 3.82 15.55 -13.71
CA LEU A 6 3.77 16.17 -12.37
C LEU A 6 4.02 17.69 -12.41
N GLY A 7 4.82 18.17 -13.37
CA GLY A 7 5.09 19.61 -13.56
C GLY A 7 3.86 20.45 -13.93
N ASN A 8 2.76 19.82 -14.36
CA ASN A 8 1.48 20.50 -14.62
C ASN A 8 0.44 20.20 -13.53
N GLY A 9 0.84 19.50 -12.46
CA GLY A 9 -0.02 19.22 -11.33
C GLY A 9 -0.20 20.47 -10.46
N SER A 10 -1.35 20.58 -9.81
CA SER A 10 -1.61 21.61 -8.81
C SER A 10 -2.01 20.99 -7.49
N VAL A 11 -1.66 21.67 -6.40
CA VAL A 11 -2.06 21.29 -5.03
C VAL A 11 -3.14 22.28 -4.59
N GLY A 12 -4.31 21.77 -4.19
CA GLY A 12 -5.40 22.59 -3.70
C GLY A 12 -5.24 23.02 -2.24
N ALA A 13 -6.22 23.80 -1.77
CA ALA A 13 -6.29 24.19 -0.37
C ALA A 13 -6.46 22.97 0.54
N PRO A 14 -5.79 22.92 1.70
CA PRO A 14 -5.91 21.78 2.61
C PRO A 14 -7.25 21.74 3.31
N ILE A 15 -7.72 20.52 3.57
CA ILE A 15 -8.74 20.24 4.58
C ILE A 15 -8.01 19.79 5.85
N THR A 16 -8.19 20.54 6.94
CA THR A 16 -7.48 20.32 8.21
C THR A 16 -8.43 19.84 9.31
N ARG A 17 -8.03 18.79 10.03
CA ARG A 17 -8.69 18.25 11.22
C ARG A 17 -7.63 17.74 12.20
N GLY A 18 -7.73 18.08 13.48
CA GLY A 18 -6.83 17.54 14.51
C GLY A 18 -5.33 17.69 14.23
N GLY A 19 -4.91 18.78 13.55
CA GLY A 19 -3.50 19.01 13.17
C GLY A 19 -3.02 18.21 11.94
N ILE A 20 -3.86 17.34 11.38
CA ILE A 20 -3.64 16.67 10.09
C ILE A 20 -4.24 17.55 8.99
N SER A 21 -3.48 17.77 7.91
CA SER A 21 -3.98 18.45 6.72
C SER A 21 -3.87 17.54 5.51
N VAL A 22 -4.96 17.39 4.78
CA VAL A 22 -5.01 16.68 3.50
C VAL A 22 -5.12 17.72 2.39
N PHE A 23 -4.09 17.78 1.55
CA PHE A 23 -4.05 18.63 0.38
C PHE A 23 -4.45 17.79 -0.84
N PRO A 24 -5.52 18.14 -1.56
CA PRO A 24 -5.88 17.46 -2.79
C PRO A 24 -4.86 17.78 -3.88
N VAL A 25 -4.44 16.75 -4.62
CA VAL A 25 -3.59 16.89 -5.80
C VAL A 25 -4.43 16.70 -7.04
N TYR A 26 -4.25 17.60 -8.00
CA TYR A 26 -4.91 17.58 -9.29
C TYR A 26 -3.86 17.41 -10.37
N LEU A 27 -4.10 16.47 -11.28
CA LEU A 27 -3.36 16.32 -12.52
C LEU A 27 -4.27 16.67 -13.69
N GLY A 28 -3.67 17.09 -14.80
CA GLY A 28 -4.41 17.31 -16.05
C GLY A 28 -5.08 16.03 -16.56
N GLU A 29 -5.89 16.18 -17.60
CA GLU A 29 -6.62 15.07 -18.21
C GLU A 29 -5.73 13.87 -18.54
N SER A 30 -6.25 12.70 -18.21
CA SER A 30 -5.62 11.41 -18.45
C SER A 30 -6.51 10.56 -19.34
N ASN A 31 -5.89 9.90 -20.32
CA ASN A 31 -6.59 8.97 -21.21
C ASN A 31 -6.17 7.52 -20.88
N LEU A 32 -6.00 7.21 -19.60
CA LEU A 32 -5.80 5.84 -19.15
C LEU A 32 -7.09 5.05 -19.34
N SER A 33 -6.95 3.78 -19.73
CA SER A 33 -8.07 2.85 -19.68
C SER A 33 -8.55 2.71 -18.22
N PRO A 34 -9.85 2.43 -17.98
CA PRO A 34 -10.36 2.21 -16.64
C PRO A 34 -9.58 1.11 -15.91
N ILE A 35 -9.14 1.41 -14.69
CA ILE A 35 -8.37 0.49 -13.83
C ILE A 35 -9.04 0.49 -12.45
N SER A 36 -9.31 -0.68 -11.91
CA SER A 36 -9.81 -0.82 -10.54
C SER A 36 -8.66 -0.92 -9.55
N THR A 37 -8.84 -0.45 -8.31
CA THR A 37 -7.90 -0.68 -7.22
C THR A 37 -8.65 -0.77 -5.89
N GLY A 38 -7.94 -1.05 -4.80
CA GLY A 38 -8.54 -1.13 -3.47
C GLY A 38 -9.29 -2.44 -3.18
N PRO A 39 -9.96 -2.52 -2.01
CA PRO A 39 -10.56 -3.76 -1.49
C PRO A 39 -11.78 -4.25 -2.27
N THR A 40 -12.47 -3.37 -3.00
CA THR A 40 -13.67 -3.71 -3.79
C THR A 40 -13.34 -4.12 -5.22
N ALA A 41 -12.06 -4.12 -5.62
CA ALA A 41 -11.65 -4.42 -6.99
C ALA A 41 -11.89 -5.87 -7.43
N GLY A 42 -12.17 -6.80 -6.51
CA GLY A 42 -12.45 -8.21 -6.84
C GLY A 42 -11.21 -9.07 -7.07
N LEU A 43 -10.03 -8.61 -6.65
CA LEU A 43 -8.78 -9.37 -6.74
C LEU A 43 -8.78 -10.55 -5.76
N ILE A 44 -8.40 -11.73 -6.26
CA ILE A 44 -8.18 -12.93 -5.45
C ILE A 44 -6.67 -13.11 -5.24
N ILE A 45 -6.26 -13.45 -4.02
CA ILE A 45 -4.85 -13.59 -3.63
C ILE A 45 -4.69 -14.94 -2.94
N ASP A 46 -3.72 -15.73 -3.43
CA ASP A 46 -3.43 -17.07 -2.96
C ASP A 46 -1.92 -17.27 -2.77
N GLU A 47 -1.57 -18.25 -1.94
CA GLU A 47 -0.20 -18.78 -1.90
C GLU A 47 0.15 -19.51 -3.20
N VAL A 48 1.44 -19.51 -3.56
CA VAL A 48 1.93 -20.33 -4.66
C VAL A 48 1.91 -21.81 -4.22
N PRO A 49 1.22 -22.73 -4.94
CA PRO A 49 1.17 -24.14 -4.55
C PRO A 49 2.57 -24.78 -4.56
N GLY A 50 3.04 -25.22 -3.39
CA GLY A 50 4.40 -25.76 -3.23
C GLY A 50 5.52 -24.76 -3.55
N GLY A 51 5.19 -23.47 -3.68
CA GLY A 51 6.10 -22.43 -4.13
C GLY A 51 6.98 -21.87 -3.01
N GLU A 52 7.95 -21.07 -3.43
CA GLU A 52 8.86 -20.39 -2.51
C GLU A 52 8.16 -19.20 -1.85
N VAL A 53 8.52 -18.95 -0.60
CA VAL A 53 7.97 -17.87 0.23
C VAL A 53 7.91 -16.51 -0.51
N PRO A 54 8.88 -15.99 -1.29
CA PRO A 54 8.84 -14.60 -1.76
C PRO A 54 7.81 -14.28 -2.87
N HIS A 55 6.90 -15.19 -3.20
CA HIS A 55 5.89 -14.96 -4.24
C HIS A 55 4.47 -15.25 -3.76
N LEU A 56 3.50 -14.54 -4.32
CA LEU A 56 2.08 -14.84 -4.22
C LEU A 56 1.49 -14.97 -5.62
N VAL A 57 0.38 -15.71 -5.72
CA VAL A 57 -0.45 -15.67 -6.91
C VAL A 57 -1.57 -14.67 -6.70
N VAL A 58 -1.82 -13.85 -7.73
CA VAL A 58 -2.99 -12.99 -7.81
C VAL A 58 -3.81 -13.34 -9.05
N THR A 59 -5.12 -13.40 -8.88
CA THR A 59 -6.08 -13.68 -9.97
C THR A 59 -7.06 -12.52 -10.06
N ASN A 60 -7.23 -11.99 -11.28
CA ASN A 60 -8.22 -10.98 -11.59
C ASN A 60 -9.38 -11.62 -12.37
N PRO A 61 -10.50 -11.96 -11.72
CA PRO A 61 -11.65 -12.57 -12.39
C PRO A 61 -12.55 -11.54 -13.10
N THR A 62 -12.21 -10.25 -13.07
CA THR A 62 -13.06 -9.17 -13.57
C THR A 62 -12.78 -8.83 -15.04
N ASP A 63 -13.59 -7.94 -15.60
CA ASP A 63 -13.45 -7.41 -16.96
C ASP A 63 -12.56 -6.15 -17.05
N ARG A 64 -11.98 -5.70 -15.94
CA ARG A 64 -11.09 -4.54 -15.86
C ARG A 64 -9.73 -4.91 -15.31
N ALA A 65 -8.68 -4.20 -15.72
CA ALA A 65 -7.37 -4.37 -15.08
C ALA A 65 -7.44 -3.91 -13.62
N ILE A 66 -6.74 -4.61 -12.73
CA ILE A 66 -6.66 -4.26 -11.31
C ILE A 66 -5.24 -3.82 -10.96
N LEU A 67 -5.10 -2.62 -10.40
CA LEU A 67 -3.84 -2.13 -9.85
C LEU A 67 -3.70 -2.54 -8.38
N ILE A 68 -2.63 -3.28 -8.10
CA ILE A 68 -2.12 -3.51 -6.75
C ILE A 68 -1.05 -2.46 -6.49
N VAL A 69 -1.24 -1.63 -5.46
CA VAL A 69 -0.32 -0.55 -5.13
C VAL A 69 0.82 -1.06 -4.25
N GLU A 70 2.06 -0.66 -4.55
CA GLU A 70 3.20 -0.92 -3.69
C GLU A 70 2.94 -0.39 -2.27
N GLY A 71 3.20 -1.24 -1.27
CA GLY A 71 3.06 -0.85 0.12
C GLY A 71 1.71 -1.22 0.71
N GLU A 72 0.75 -1.71 -0.07
CA GLU A 72 -0.41 -2.41 0.49
C GLU A 72 0.02 -3.56 1.40
N GLN A 73 -0.77 -3.80 2.45
CA GLN A 73 -0.62 -4.98 3.31
C GLN A 73 -1.60 -6.06 2.84
N LEU A 74 -1.08 -7.26 2.59
CA LEU A 74 -1.82 -8.47 2.31
C LEU A 74 -1.75 -9.33 3.57
N VAL A 75 -2.78 -9.25 4.41
CA VAL A 75 -2.84 -9.89 5.72
C VAL A 75 -3.50 -11.26 5.58
N GLY A 76 -2.94 -12.29 6.18
CA GLY A 76 -3.41 -13.67 6.03
C GLY A 76 -2.38 -14.56 5.34
N GLY A 77 -2.84 -15.65 4.71
CA GLY A 77 -1.97 -16.69 4.16
C GLY A 77 -1.09 -17.32 5.23
N LEU A 78 0.09 -17.80 4.82
CA LEU A 78 1.12 -18.29 5.73
C LEU A 78 1.72 -17.13 6.55
N GLN A 79 1.93 -15.98 5.92
CA GLN A 79 2.48 -14.77 6.54
C GLN A 79 1.92 -13.52 5.87
N ASN A 80 1.76 -12.43 6.62
CA ASN A 80 1.38 -11.14 6.04
C ASN A 80 2.44 -10.63 5.06
N ARG A 81 2.04 -10.15 3.88
CA ARG A 81 2.94 -9.73 2.78
C ARG A 81 2.71 -8.29 2.33
N SER A 82 3.70 -7.72 1.64
CA SER A 82 3.52 -6.52 0.82
C SER A 82 4.11 -6.75 -0.57
N PRO A 83 3.42 -6.35 -1.66
CA PRO A 83 3.96 -6.36 -3.01
C PRO A 83 5.25 -5.55 -3.11
N ASN A 84 6.29 -6.09 -3.74
CA ASN A 84 7.58 -5.39 -3.87
C ASN A 84 7.52 -4.18 -4.82
N VAL A 85 6.57 -4.19 -5.74
CA VAL A 85 6.29 -3.13 -6.71
C VAL A 85 4.78 -3.02 -6.93
N SER A 86 4.32 -1.91 -7.51
CA SER A 86 2.95 -1.84 -8.00
C SER A 86 2.79 -2.78 -9.21
N VAL A 87 1.70 -3.55 -9.23
CA VAL A 87 1.42 -4.54 -10.28
C VAL A 87 0.06 -4.25 -10.88
N LEU A 88 0.02 -4.15 -12.21
CA LEU A 88 -1.24 -4.10 -12.96
C LEU A 88 -1.58 -5.52 -13.42
N VAL A 89 -2.63 -6.10 -12.86
CA VAL A 89 -3.12 -7.44 -13.20
C VAL A 89 -4.19 -7.28 -14.30
N PRO A 90 -3.96 -7.76 -15.54
CA PRO A 90 -4.94 -7.62 -16.61
C PRO A 90 -6.25 -8.34 -16.29
N ALA A 91 -7.33 -7.94 -16.98
CA ALA A 91 -8.64 -8.58 -16.86
C ALA A 91 -8.57 -10.08 -17.21
N GLY A 92 -9.19 -10.93 -16.40
CA GLY A 92 -9.21 -12.38 -16.59
C GLY A 92 -7.88 -13.11 -16.34
N GLU A 93 -6.81 -12.40 -15.98
CA GLU A 93 -5.46 -12.97 -15.89
C GLU A 93 -5.08 -13.42 -14.47
N ARG A 94 -4.14 -14.36 -14.42
CA ARG A 94 -3.50 -14.85 -13.20
C ARG A 94 -1.99 -14.61 -13.29
N LEU A 95 -1.44 -13.93 -12.30
CA LEU A 95 -0.02 -13.57 -12.25
C LEU A 95 0.63 -14.04 -10.96
N GLU A 96 1.91 -14.40 -11.03
CA GLU A 96 2.77 -14.53 -9.85
C GLU A 96 3.45 -13.18 -9.59
N ILE A 97 3.36 -12.68 -8.36
CA ILE A 97 3.90 -11.38 -7.97
C ILE A 97 4.97 -11.52 -6.88
N PRO A 98 6.06 -10.75 -6.98
CA PRO A 98 7.09 -10.73 -5.95
C PRO A 98 6.62 -9.92 -4.74
N VAL A 99 6.81 -10.48 -3.55
CA VAL A 99 6.39 -9.90 -2.28
C VAL A 99 7.51 -9.95 -1.25
N SER A 100 7.35 -9.18 -0.17
CA SER A 100 8.17 -9.28 1.04
C SER A 100 7.27 -9.66 2.23
N CYS A 101 7.75 -10.51 3.13
CA CYS A 101 7.04 -10.81 4.37
C CYS A 101 7.11 -9.62 5.33
N LEU A 102 5.97 -9.30 5.93
CA LEU A 102 5.79 -8.27 6.96
C LEU A 102 5.55 -8.87 8.36
N GLU A 103 5.71 -10.19 8.47
CA GLU A 103 5.52 -10.99 9.68
C GLU A 103 6.60 -12.07 9.70
N HIS A 104 7.11 -12.40 10.89
CA HIS A 104 8.22 -13.35 11.04
C HIS A 104 7.81 -14.59 11.85
N GLY A 105 6.99 -14.42 12.88
CA GLY A 105 6.75 -15.45 13.91
C GLY A 105 5.58 -16.39 13.67
N ARG A 106 4.79 -16.20 12.60
CA ARG A 106 3.66 -17.08 12.28
C ARG A 106 4.08 -18.15 11.27
N TRP A 107 3.97 -19.40 11.70
CA TRP A 107 4.29 -20.59 10.90
C TRP A 107 3.20 -21.64 11.09
N GLY A 108 2.82 -22.32 10.00
CA GLY A 108 1.87 -23.45 10.05
C GLY A 108 0.39 -23.09 10.21
N ARG A 109 0.04 -21.81 10.37
CA ARG A 109 -1.34 -21.32 10.30
C ARG A 109 -1.59 -20.71 8.92
N HIS A 110 -2.68 -21.11 8.29
CA HIS A 110 -3.07 -20.66 6.96
C HIS A 110 -4.46 -20.02 7.04
N ASP A 111 -4.54 -18.72 6.76
CA ASP A 111 -5.79 -17.97 6.62
C ASP A 111 -6.00 -17.55 5.17
N SER A 112 -7.22 -17.16 4.80
CA SER A 112 -7.42 -16.43 3.55
C SER A 112 -6.74 -15.07 3.60
N PHE A 113 -6.19 -14.63 2.46
CA PHE A 113 -5.68 -13.28 2.34
C PHE A 113 -6.82 -12.25 2.35
N ARG A 114 -6.56 -11.13 3.00
CA ARG A 114 -7.36 -9.91 2.94
C ARG A 114 -6.41 -8.72 2.85
N ARG A 115 -6.93 -7.58 2.40
CA ARG A 115 -6.18 -6.32 2.54
C ARG A 115 -6.13 -5.92 4.02
N GLY A 116 -4.99 -5.38 4.44
CA GLY A 116 -4.84 -4.75 5.75
C GLY A 116 -5.65 -3.46 5.83
N ALA A 117 -5.95 -3.01 7.05
CA ALA A 117 -6.65 -1.74 7.26
C ALA A 117 -5.79 -0.55 6.81
N THR A 118 -4.47 -0.72 6.83
CA THR A 118 -3.51 0.33 6.51
C THR A 118 -2.46 -0.11 5.50
N HIS A 119 -1.85 0.87 4.84
CA HIS A 119 -0.62 0.64 4.10
C HIS A 119 0.56 0.40 5.06
N THR A 120 1.54 -0.33 4.55
CA THR A 120 2.81 -0.59 5.21
C THR A 120 3.47 0.74 5.61
N PRO A 121 3.94 0.90 6.85
CA PRO A 121 4.56 2.14 7.32
C PRO A 121 5.74 2.60 6.45
N ARG A 122 5.88 3.92 6.31
CA ARG A 122 6.85 4.56 5.41
C ARG A 122 8.30 4.08 5.58
N ARG A 123 8.73 3.76 6.80
CA ARG A 123 10.11 3.30 7.07
C ARG A 123 10.32 1.89 6.53
N VAL A 124 9.33 1.02 6.69
CA VAL A 124 9.34 -0.35 6.15
C VAL A 124 9.27 -0.30 4.62
N ARG A 125 8.39 0.52 4.04
CA ARG A 125 8.35 0.76 2.58
C ARG A 125 9.69 1.22 2.04
N ARG A 126 10.31 2.23 2.67
CA ARG A 126 11.65 2.72 2.27
C ARG A 126 12.71 1.62 2.28
N ALA A 127 12.74 0.79 3.32
CA ALA A 127 13.69 -0.33 3.39
C ALA A 127 13.44 -1.34 2.25
N LYS A 128 12.17 -1.74 2.05
CA LYS A 128 11.78 -2.66 0.97
C LYS A 128 12.13 -2.11 -0.41
N SER A 129 11.71 -0.89 -0.73
CA SER A 129 11.94 -0.26 -2.04
C SER A 129 13.43 -0.06 -2.33
N HIS A 130 14.24 0.25 -1.31
CA HIS A 130 15.69 0.36 -1.47
C HIS A 130 16.33 -0.96 -1.89
N GLU A 131 15.96 -2.05 -1.23
CA GLU A 131 16.49 -3.39 -1.53
C GLU A 131 16.00 -3.90 -2.89
N VAL A 132 14.72 -3.67 -3.24
CA VAL A 132 14.17 -4.01 -4.56
C VAL A 132 14.85 -3.21 -5.68
N ALA A 133 15.11 -1.92 -5.47
CA ALA A 133 15.82 -1.11 -6.46
C ALA A 133 17.26 -1.62 -6.68
N LYS A 134 17.94 -2.01 -5.60
CA LYS A 134 19.28 -2.58 -5.64
C LYS A 134 19.32 -3.89 -6.40
N THR A 135 18.43 -4.84 -6.10
CA THR A 135 18.36 -6.14 -6.79
C THR A 135 17.96 -5.99 -8.25
N MET A 136 17.03 -5.08 -8.55
CA MET A 136 16.68 -4.75 -9.93
C MET A 136 17.88 -4.24 -10.72
N ALA A 137 18.72 -3.39 -10.12
CA ALA A 137 19.90 -2.85 -10.79
C ALA A 137 21.01 -3.90 -11.00
N THR A 138 21.12 -4.90 -10.13
CA THR A 138 22.22 -5.89 -10.19
C THR A 138 21.86 -7.20 -10.88
N SER A 139 20.61 -7.68 -10.77
CA SER A 139 20.17 -8.97 -11.29
C SER A 139 18.88 -8.92 -12.10
N GLY A 140 18.21 -7.76 -12.20
CA GLY A 140 16.94 -7.63 -12.91
C GLY A 140 15.75 -8.28 -12.20
N VAL A 141 15.93 -8.75 -10.97
CA VAL A 141 14.89 -9.42 -10.18
C VAL A 141 14.32 -8.44 -9.15
N ARG A 142 12.98 -8.44 -8.99
CA ARG A 142 12.26 -7.59 -8.03
C ARG A 142 12.20 -8.21 -6.63
N SER A 143 13.31 -8.75 -6.15
CA SER A 143 13.39 -9.42 -4.85
C SER A 143 13.83 -8.45 -3.76
N GLY A 144 13.23 -8.55 -2.57
CA GLY A 144 13.65 -7.78 -1.39
C GLY A 144 14.69 -8.52 -0.55
N ASN A 145 15.31 -7.81 0.40
CA ASN A 145 16.09 -8.44 1.46
C ASN A 145 15.18 -8.65 2.67
N GLN A 146 14.74 -9.90 2.87
CA GLN A 146 13.77 -10.24 3.90
C GLN A 146 14.23 -9.87 5.32
N GLY A 147 15.52 -10.05 5.63
CA GLY A 147 16.08 -9.67 6.92
C GLY A 147 16.06 -8.15 7.15
N ALA A 148 16.34 -7.37 6.10
CA ALA A 148 16.25 -5.91 6.18
C ALA A 148 14.80 -5.42 6.40
N VAL A 149 13.83 -6.07 5.74
CA VAL A 149 12.39 -5.77 5.93
C VAL A 149 11.94 -6.12 7.35
N TRP A 150 12.28 -7.30 7.86
CA TRP A 150 11.95 -7.67 9.25
C TRP A 150 12.60 -6.76 10.28
N ASN A 151 13.86 -6.36 10.07
CA ASN A 151 14.53 -5.38 10.94
C ASN A 151 13.80 -4.02 10.93
N ALA A 152 13.27 -3.59 9.79
CA ALA A 152 12.49 -2.36 9.68
C ALA A 152 11.12 -2.50 10.38
N VAL A 153 10.45 -3.64 10.24
CA VAL A 153 9.19 -3.95 10.94
C VAL A 153 9.39 -3.91 12.44
N ASN A 154 10.41 -4.62 12.96
CA ASN A 154 10.69 -4.65 14.40
C ASN A 154 11.04 -3.26 14.96
N GLN A 155 11.81 -2.45 14.21
CA GLN A 155 12.08 -1.06 14.58
C GLN A 155 10.81 -0.20 14.63
N GLU A 156 9.90 -0.36 13.67
CA GLU A 156 8.65 0.39 13.62
C GLU A 156 7.73 0.02 14.79
N LEU A 157 7.57 -1.28 15.07
CA LEU A 157 6.80 -1.77 16.23
C LEU A 157 7.36 -1.24 17.56
N ARG A 158 8.70 -1.24 17.71
CA ARG A 158 9.38 -0.64 18.88
C ARG A 158 9.15 0.86 18.98
N TYR A 159 9.27 1.59 17.87
CA TYR A 159 9.03 3.03 17.82
C TYR A 159 7.61 3.40 18.24
N MET A 160 6.64 2.57 17.84
CA MET A 160 5.23 2.72 18.20
C MET A 160 4.89 2.13 19.59
N ALA A 161 5.86 1.52 20.28
CA ALA A 161 5.65 0.81 21.54
C ALA A 161 4.51 -0.22 21.45
N VAL A 162 4.46 -0.99 20.36
CA VAL A 162 3.49 -2.07 20.13
C VAL A 162 4.16 -3.41 20.42
N ALA A 163 3.54 -4.22 21.26
CA ALA A 163 3.93 -5.61 21.46
C ALA A 163 3.26 -6.47 20.39
N SER A 164 4.04 -7.27 19.67
CA SER A 164 3.56 -8.21 18.67
C SER A 164 4.15 -9.59 18.97
N GLY A 165 3.31 -10.62 19.05
CA GLY A 165 3.76 -11.99 19.29
C GLY A 165 4.44 -12.62 18.08
N THR A 166 4.15 -12.12 16.87
CA THR A 166 4.66 -12.67 15.60
C THR A 166 5.51 -11.66 14.81
N ASP A 167 5.83 -10.51 15.40
CA ASP A 167 6.44 -9.36 14.71
C ASP A 167 5.66 -8.98 13.43
N ALA A 168 4.33 -9.01 13.49
CA ALA A 168 3.47 -8.61 12.39
C ALA A 168 3.25 -7.10 12.38
N ILE A 169 3.58 -6.42 11.28
CA ILE A 169 3.37 -4.96 11.20
C ILE A 169 1.90 -4.55 11.26
N ALA A 170 0.98 -5.45 10.90
CA ALA A 170 -0.46 -5.24 11.01
C ALA A 170 -0.92 -5.04 12.47
N ASP A 171 -0.15 -5.55 13.45
CA ASP A 171 -0.43 -5.29 14.86
C ASP A 171 -0.20 -3.82 15.22
N ALA A 172 0.48 -3.02 14.38
CA ALA A 172 0.62 -1.58 14.62
C ALA A 172 -0.73 -0.83 14.59
N ASP A 173 -1.78 -1.43 14.03
CA ASP A 173 -3.11 -0.81 13.92
C ASP A 173 -3.72 -0.49 15.31
N VAL A 174 -3.31 -1.16 16.41
CA VAL A 174 -3.72 -0.77 17.79
C VAL A 174 -3.32 0.67 18.16
N VAL A 175 -2.35 1.28 17.46
CA VAL A 175 -2.03 2.70 17.67
C VAL A 175 -3.25 3.60 17.40
N PHE A 176 -4.19 3.21 16.54
CA PHE A 176 -5.43 3.95 16.30
C PHE A 176 -6.35 3.99 17.51
N GLU A 177 -6.33 2.96 18.35
CA GLU A 177 -7.12 2.92 19.57
C GLU A 177 -6.56 3.84 20.66
N ARG A 178 -5.27 4.21 20.58
CA ARG A 178 -4.60 5.08 21.56
C ARG A 178 -4.93 6.56 21.38
N ASP A 179 -5.39 6.96 20.20
CA ASP A 179 -5.72 8.34 19.85
C ASP A 179 -7.03 8.37 19.02
N PRO A 180 -8.19 8.12 19.67
CA PRO A 180 -9.48 7.99 18.99
C PRO A 180 -9.93 9.30 18.31
N ASP A 181 -9.54 10.45 18.85
CA ASP A 181 -9.85 11.75 18.25
C ASP A 181 -9.13 11.92 16.91
N ARG A 182 -7.85 11.55 16.86
CA ARG A 182 -7.09 11.57 15.61
C ARG A 182 -7.60 10.53 14.62
N TYR A 183 -7.93 9.33 15.08
CA TYR A 183 -8.49 8.29 14.23
C TYR A 183 -9.83 8.71 13.63
N SER A 184 -10.75 9.25 14.43
CA SER A 184 -12.04 9.74 13.96
C SER A 184 -11.91 10.90 12.97
N ALA A 185 -10.94 11.80 13.16
CA ALA A 185 -10.62 12.84 12.18
C ALA A 185 -10.15 12.27 10.84
N VAL A 186 -9.35 11.19 10.84
CA VAL A 186 -8.92 10.51 9.62
C VAL A 186 -10.10 9.80 8.94
N GLU A 187 -10.94 9.10 9.71
CA GLU A 187 -12.14 8.44 9.20
C GLU A 187 -13.15 9.43 8.59
N GLU A 188 -13.39 10.57 9.25
CA GLU A 188 -14.21 11.67 8.69
C GLU A 188 -13.64 12.11 7.33
N LEU A 189 -12.33 12.41 7.28
CA LEU A 189 -11.66 12.84 6.05
C LEU A 189 -11.74 11.78 4.93
N ALA A 190 -11.55 10.51 5.26
CA ALA A 190 -11.64 9.41 4.29
C ALA A 190 -13.08 9.22 3.79
N SER A 191 -14.07 9.34 4.66
CA SER A 191 -15.49 9.16 4.33
C SER A 191 -16.06 10.22 3.39
N MET A 192 -15.45 11.41 3.34
CA MET A 192 -15.83 12.46 2.39
C MET A 192 -15.48 12.10 0.94
N GLY A 193 -14.56 11.15 0.74
CA GLY A 193 -14.04 10.76 -0.57
C GLY A 193 -13.23 11.87 -1.26
N PRO A 194 -12.76 11.63 -2.49
CA PRO A 194 -12.01 12.61 -3.25
C PRO A 194 -12.87 13.80 -3.69
N LEU A 195 -12.27 14.99 -3.71
CA LEU A 195 -12.87 16.18 -4.33
C LEU A 195 -12.98 16.01 -5.86
N PRO A 196 -13.91 16.73 -6.52
CA PRO A 196 -14.01 16.70 -7.98
C PRO A 196 -12.67 17.00 -8.67
N GLY A 197 -12.21 16.09 -9.53
CA GLY A 197 -10.95 16.21 -10.26
C GLY A 197 -9.69 15.87 -9.45
N GLN A 198 -9.81 15.49 -8.18
CA GLN A 198 -8.69 15.07 -7.36
C GLN A 198 -8.18 13.70 -7.81
N CYS A 199 -6.86 13.59 -8.03
CA CYS A 199 -6.19 12.36 -8.41
C CYS A 199 -5.09 11.95 -7.43
N GLY A 200 -4.83 12.76 -6.39
CA GLY A 200 -3.89 12.40 -5.34
C GLY A 200 -4.14 13.16 -4.05
N ILE A 201 -3.30 12.85 -3.06
CA ILE A 201 -3.28 13.49 -1.76
C ILE A 201 -1.85 13.79 -1.35
N VAL A 202 -1.65 14.90 -0.66
CA VAL A 202 -0.48 15.15 0.19
C VAL A 202 -0.98 15.28 1.62
N ILE A 203 -0.37 14.57 2.56
CA ILE A 203 -0.73 14.60 3.97
C ILE A 203 0.38 15.34 4.72
N SER A 204 0.00 16.32 5.54
CA SER A 204 0.89 16.97 6.50
C SER A 204 0.41 16.79 7.94
N HIS A 205 1.37 16.84 8.86
CA HIS A 205 1.12 17.05 10.29
C HIS A 205 1.83 18.33 10.71
N GLY A 206 1.05 19.35 11.04
CA GLY A 206 1.55 20.73 11.14
C GLY A 206 2.25 21.16 9.83
N HIS A 207 3.47 21.66 9.94
CA HIS A 207 4.28 22.15 8.81
C HIS A 207 5.05 21.05 8.06
N ARG A 208 4.94 19.78 8.49
CA ARG A 208 5.73 18.67 7.91
C ARG A 208 4.85 17.83 7.00
N VAL A 209 5.23 17.72 5.73
CA VAL A 209 4.67 16.69 4.83
C VAL A 209 5.12 15.32 5.33
N VAL A 210 4.17 14.42 5.52
CA VAL A 210 4.40 13.06 6.06
C VAL A 210 4.12 11.96 5.04
N GLY A 211 3.41 12.28 3.96
CA GLY A 211 3.13 11.35 2.86
C GLY A 211 2.51 12.05 1.66
N ALA A 212 2.60 11.41 0.51
CA ALA A 212 1.90 11.80 -0.70
C ALA A 212 1.64 10.55 -1.54
N GLU A 213 0.46 10.47 -2.15
CA GLU A 213 0.14 9.46 -3.16
C GLU A 213 -0.58 10.16 -4.31
N VAL A 214 -0.17 9.87 -5.54
CA VAL A 214 -0.70 10.51 -6.75
C VAL A 214 -0.95 9.44 -7.80
N PHE A 215 -2.18 9.40 -8.30
CA PHE A 215 -2.62 8.47 -9.32
C PHE A 215 -2.78 9.17 -10.67
N GLY A 216 -2.54 8.40 -11.73
CA GLY A 216 -2.65 8.89 -13.10
C GLY A 216 -4.09 9.11 -13.57
N ALA A 217 -5.10 8.72 -12.79
CA ALA A 217 -6.52 8.87 -13.12
C ALA A 217 -7.34 9.06 -11.83
N LEU A 218 -8.53 9.67 -11.96
CA LEU A 218 -9.39 10.05 -10.83
C LEU A 218 -10.02 8.85 -10.12
N ASP A 219 -10.40 7.84 -10.90
CA ASP A 219 -11.03 6.60 -10.45
C ASP A 219 -10.12 5.73 -9.58
N LEU A 220 -8.81 5.96 -9.63
CA LEU A 220 -7.82 5.24 -8.84
C LEU A 220 -7.66 5.75 -7.40
N LEU A 221 -8.13 6.97 -7.11
CA LEU A 221 -8.10 7.52 -5.75
C LEU A 221 -9.41 7.24 -4.99
N ALA A 222 -10.50 6.97 -5.72
CA ALA A 222 -11.85 6.87 -5.20
C ALA A 222 -12.16 5.56 -4.46
#